data_AF-A0A433QFF9-F1
#
_entry.id   AF-A0A433QFF9-F1
#
_cell.length_a   1.000
_cell.length_b   1.000
_cell.length_c   1.000
_cell.angle_alpha   90.00
_cell.angle_beta   90.00
_cell.angle_gamma   90.00
#
_symmetry.space_group_name_H-M   'P 1'
#
loop_
_entity.id
_entity.type
_entity.pdbx_description
1 polymer ?
#
loop_
_entity_poly.entity_id
_entity_poly.type
_entity_poly.pdbx_seq_one_letter_code
_entity_poly.pdbx_strand_id
1 'polypeptide(L)'
;MLPLLRTPFASRSLHSFTLTRGIPIPPVNLNLNPEVKAALKRNQPVVALESTIISHGMPYPQNAEMALSVERIVRDNGAVPATIALLDGQVRVGLSSKALERLAKLGPEAMKTSRRDLAYVMSQVNDRSA
;
A
#
# COMPACT_ATOMS: atom_id res chain seq x y z
N MET A 1 -61.78 16.78 -40.51
CA MET A 1 -61.98 15.62 -39.61
C MET A 1 -60.69 14.80 -39.57
N LEU A 2 -59.78 15.18 -38.66
CA LEU A 2 -58.76 14.37 -37.95
C LEU A 2 -57.84 15.37 -37.20
N PRO A 3 -57.79 15.40 -35.86
CA PRO A 3 -56.96 16.36 -35.12
C PRO A 3 -55.54 15.82 -34.91
N LEU A 4 -54.56 16.71 -35.09
CA LEU A 4 -53.15 16.56 -34.72
C LEU A 4 -53.01 16.38 -33.20
N LEU A 5 -52.73 15.17 -32.72
CA LEU A 5 -52.29 14.95 -31.34
C LEU A 5 -50.82 15.40 -31.20
N ARG A 6 -50.64 16.63 -30.72
CA ARG A 6 -49.39 17.05 -30.06
C ARG A 6 -49.38 16.48 -28.65
N THR A 7 -48.58 15.46 -28.38
CA THR A 7 -48.26 15.05 -27.02
C THR A 7 -47.21 16.03 -26.44
N PRO A 8 -47.41 16.58 -25.23
CA PRO A 8 -46.39 17.39 -24.60
C PRO A 8 -45.28 16.48 -24.07
N PHE A 9 -44.06 16.69 -24.58
CA PHE A 9 -42.84 16.15 -24.01
C PHE A 9 -42.69 16.74 -22.61
N ALA A 10 -43.04 15.96 -21.59
CA ALA A 10 -42.90 16.37 -20.19
C ALA A 10 -41.42 16.56 -19.88
N SER A 11 -41.03 17.81 -19.67
CA SER A 11 -39.73 18.22 -19.15
C SER A 11 -39.50 17.57 -17.78
N ARG A 12 -38.80 16.42 -17.78
CA ARG A 12 -38.23 15.87 -16.55
C ARG A 12 -37.02 16.75 -16.21
N SER A 13 -37.24 17.64 -15.25
CA SER A 13 -36.23 18.41 -14.54
C SER A 13 -34.99 17.55 -14.29
N LEU A 14 -33.91 17.87 -15.00
CA LEU A 14 -32.57 17.37 -14.73
C LEU A 14 -32.21 17.87 -13.34
N HIS A 15 -32.39 17.02 -12.32
CA HIS A 15 -31.74 17.24 -11.05
C HIS A 15 -30.25 17.25 -11.35
N SER A 16 -29.64 18.44 -11.26
CA SER A 16 -28.19 18.62 -11.26
C SER A 16 -27.62 17.76 -10.14
N PHE A 17 -27.15 16.57 -10.50
CA PHE A 17 -26.38 15.72 -9.61
C PHE A 17 -24.99 16.32 -9.55
N THR A 18 -24.84 17.37 -8.75
CA THR A 18 -23.55 18.00 -8.49
C THR A 18 -22.73 17.03 -7.65
N LEU A 19 -21.94 16.18 -8.31
CA LEU A 19 -20.89 15.36 -7.70
C LEU A 19 -19.76 16.27 -7.19
N THR A 20 -19.99 17.01 -6.12
CA THR A 20 -18.95 17.82 -5.45
C THR A 20 -18.77 17.51 -3.97
N ARG A 21 -19.36 16.42 -3.46
CA ARG A 21 -18.94 15.89 -2.17
C ARG A 21 -17.82 14.89 -2.40
N GLY A 22 -16.59 15.40 -2.37
CA GLY A 22 -15.39 14.58 -2.25
C GLY A 22 -15.60 13.61 -1.09
N ILE A 23 -15.72 12.33 -1.42
CA ILE A 23 -15.72 11.26 -0.42
C ILE A 23 -14.41 11.45 0.35
N PRO A 24 -14.43 11.66 1.68
CA PRO A 24 -13.20 11.68 2.45
C PRO A 24 -12.56 10.32 2.28
N ILE A 25 -11.48 10.26 1.50
CA ILE A 25 -10.66 9.06 1.38
C ILE A 25 -10.08 8.87 2.79
N PRO A 26 -10.41 7.77 3.49
CA PRO A 26 -9.83 7.53 4.79
C PRO A 26 -8.30 7.54 4.63
N PRO A 27 -7.56 8.18 5.56
CA PRO A 27 -6.12 8.27 5.44
C PRO A 27 -5.55 6.86 5.33
N VAL A 28 -4.69 6.64 4.32
CA VAL A 28 -3.94 5.38 4.19
C VAL A 28 -3.19 5.16 5.50
N ASN A 29 -3.38 4.00 6.12
CA ASN A 29 -2.72 3.68 7.38
C ASN A 29 -1.22 3.44 7.13
N LEU A 30 -0.46 4.54 7.16
CA LEU A 30 0.97 4.60 6.91
C LEU A 30 1.74 4.57 8.23
N ASN A 31 2.46 3.48 8.46
CA ASN A 31 3.27 3.27 9.64
C ASN A 31 4.75 3.40 9.28
N LEU A 32 5.38 4.49 9.74
CA LEU A 32 6.82 4.71 9.57
C LEU A 32 7.56 4.13 10.77
N ASN A 33 8.59 3.32 10.49
CA ASN A 33 9.54 2.88 11.50
C ASN A 33 10.17 4.10 12.21
N PRO A 34 10.38 4.07 13.53
CA PRO A 34 11.06 5.15 14.26
C PRO A 34 12.39 5.59 13.64
N GLU A 35 13.19 4.66 13.13
CA GLU A 35 14.48 4.96 12.47
C GLU A 35 14.27 5.82 11.22
N VAL A 36 13.35 5.40 10.33
CA VAL A 36 13.00 6.12 9.10
C VAL A 36 12.39 7.48 9.42
N LYS A 37 11.47 7.55 10.38
CA LYS A 37 10.83 8.82 10.80
C LYS A 37 11.86 9.81 11.32
N ALA A 38 12.85 9.35 12.09
CA ALA A 38 13.92 10.18 12.59
C ALA A 38 14.89 10.63 11.48
N ALA A 39 15.21 9.75 10.54
CA ALA A 39 16.04 10.06 9.38
C ALA A 39 15.42 11.19 8.53
N LEU A 40 14.13 11.05 8.20
CA LEU A 40 13.39 12.07 7.44
C LEU A 40 13.36 13.42 8.17
N LYS A 41 13.12 13.43 9.49
CA LYS A 41 13.15 14.67 10.29
C LYS A 41 14.52 15.36 10.29
N ARG A 42 15.59 14.59 10.17
CA ARG A 42 16.97 15.09 10.17
C ARG A 42 17.52 15.33 8.76
N ASN A 43 16.69 15.21 7.72
CA ASN A 43 17.13 15.23 6.31
C ASN A 43 18.29 14.25 6.03
N GLN A 44 18.32 13.11 6.72
CA GLN A 44 19.25 12.03 6.43
C GLN A 44 18.75 11.25 5.20
N PRO A 45 19.65 10.78 4.33
CA PRO A 45 19.26 10.01 3.15
C PRO A 45 18.54 8.71 3.56
N VAL A 46 17.42 8.43 2.91
CA VAL A 46 16.61 7.22 3.10
C VAL A 46 16.50 6.49 1.78
N VAL A 47 16.76 5.19 1.77
CA VAL A 47 16.64 4.35 0.57
C VAL A 47 15.45 3.41 0.75
N ALA A 48 14.44 3.56 -0.08
CA ALA A 48 13.30 2.65 -0.11
C ALA A 48 13.68 1.33 -0.78
N LEU A 49 13.30 0.20 -0.19
CA LEU A 49 13.55 -1.16 -0.70
C LEU A 49 12.22 -1.90 -0.88
N GLU A 50 12.09 -2.67 -1.96
CA GLU A 50 10.86 -3.42 -2.25
C GLU A 50 10.77 -4.77 -1.51
N SER A 51 9.55 -5.25 -1.30
CA SER A 51 9.24 -6.53 -0.63
C SER A 51 8.96 -7.70 -1.58
N THR A 52 8.71 -7.43 -2.87
CA THR A 52 8.33 -8.47 -3.83
C THR A 52 9.47 -9.45 -4.08
N ILE A 53 10.71 -8.96 -4.25
CA ILE A 53 11.89 -9.83 -4.36
C ILE A 53 12.09 -10.73 -3.13
N ILE A 54 11.67 -10.28 -1.94
CA ILE A 54 11.77 -11.06 -0.69
C ILE A 54 10.76 -12.22 -0.69
N SER A 55 9.52 -11.98 -1.13
CA SER A 55 8.46 -13.00 -1.08
C SER A 55 8.44 -13.93 -2.31
N HIS A 56 8.78 -13.42 -3.49
CA HIS A 56 8.60 -14.12 -4.77
C HIS A 56 9.87 -14.24 -5.62
N GLY A 57 10.94 -13.54 -5.25
CA GLY A 57 12.17 -13.50 -6.05
C GLY A 57 13.16 -14.60 -5.70
N MET A 58 13.17 -15.06 -4.44
CA MET A 58 14.15 -16.01 -3.92
C MET A 58 13.50 -16.98 -2.91
N PRO A 59 13.99 -18.22 -2.80
CA PRO A 59 13.54 -19.14 -1.77
C PRO A 59 14.00 -18.70 -0.37
N TYR A 60 13.31 -19.20 0.65
CA TYR A 60 13.77 -19.10 2.03
C TYR A 60 14.86 -20.15 2.30
N PRO A 61 15.97 -19.82 3.01
CA PRO A 61 16.25 -18.58 3.74
C PRO A 61 16.95 -17.48 2.93
N GLN A 62 17.32 -17.73 1.68
CA GLN A 62 18.14 -16.82 0.86
C GLN A 62 17.48 -15.45 0.69
N ASN A 63 16.16 -15.39 0.61
CA ASN A 63 15.40 -14.14 0.55
C ASN A 63 15.60 -13.25 1.79
N ALA A 64 15.59 -13.83 2.99
CA ALA A 64 15.80 -13.10 4.24
C ALA A 64 17.25 -12.63 4.36
N GLU A 65 18.20 -13.51 4.05
CA GLU A 65 19.63 -13.20 4.06
C GLU A 65 19.97 -12.07 3.08
N MET A 66 19.45 -12.15 1.86
CA MET A 66 19.61 -11.11 0.85
C MET A 66 19.03 -9.78 1.33
N ALA A 67 17.80 -9.77 1.86
CA ALA A 67 17.17 -8.53 2.30
C ALA A 67 17.95 -7.85 3.45
N LEU A 68 18.41 -8.64 4.43
CA LEU A 68 19.27 -8.14 5.51
C LEU A 68 20.63 -7.64 5.01
N SER A 69 21.23 -8.33 4.03
CA SER A 69 22.48 -7.92 3.39
C SER A 69 22.34 -6.59 2.67
N VAL A 70 21.27 -6.42 1.87
CA VAL A 70 20.98 -5.15 1.18
C VAL A 70 20.73 -4.02 2.17
N GLU A 71 19.97 -4.26 3.25
CA GLU A 71 19.79 -3.25 4.29
C GLU A 71 21.12 -2.84 4.96
N ARG A 72 22.04 -3.79 5.16
CA ARG A 72 23.38 -3.49 5.67
C ARG A 72 24.18 -2.64 4.69
N ILE A 73 24.19 -3.00 3.41
CA ILE A 73 24.89 -2.25 2.35
C ILE A 73 24.40 -0.79 2.31
N VAL A 74 23.10 -0.56 2.43
CA VAL A 74 22.52 0.80 2.50
C VAL A 74 23.07 1.57 3.70
N ARG A 75 23.11 0.93 4.89
CA ARG A 75 23.65 1.55 6.11
C ARG A 75 25.14 1.85 5.99
N ASP A 76 25.92 0.94 5.42
CA ASP A 76 27.35 1.10 5.20
C ASP A 76 27.68 2.27 4.26
N ASN A 77 26.75 2.63 3.38
CA ASN A 77 26.83 3.80 2.49
C ASN A 77 26.22 5.08 3.11
N GLY A 78 25.93 5.08 4.42
CA GLY A 78 25.48 6.27 5.15
C GLY A 78 24.01 6.64 4.99
N ALA A 79 23.17 5.73 4.48
CA ALA A 79 21.74 5.94 4.34
C ALA A 79 20.92 5.01 5.25
N VAL A 80 19.67 5.39 5.52
CA VAL A 80 18.74 4.57 6.31
C VAL A 80 17.89 3.73 5.35
N PRO A 81 17.92 2.39 5.43
CA PRO A 81 17.07 1.54 4.61
C PRO A 81 15.63 1.58 5.10
N ALA A 82 14.70 1.56 4.15
CA ALA A 82 13.28 1.54 4.38
C ALA A 82 12.64 0.45 3.50
N THR A 83 12.74 -0.81 3.93
CA THR A 83 12.00 -1.92 3.30
C THR A 83 10.50 -1.70 3.50
N ILE A 84 9.73 -1.68 2.41
CA ILE A 84 8.29 -1.38 2.42
C ILE A 84 7.49 -2.65 2.16
N ALA A 85 6.48 -2.91 3.00
CA ALA A 85 5.52 -3.98 2.78
C ALA A 85 4.12 -3.61 3.31
N LEU A 86 3.11 -4.23 2.73
CA LEU A 86 1.75 -4.19 3.25
C LEU A 86 1.59 -5.33 4.26
N LEU A 87 1.45 -4.98 5.53
CA LEU A 87 1.34 -5.95 6.62
C LEU A 87 0.15 -5.58 7.51
N ASP A 88 -0.74 -6.54 7.71
CA ASP A 88 -1.85 -6.44 8.67
C ASP A 88 -2.73 -5.19 8.40
N GLY A 89 -3.02 -4.92 7.12
CA GLY A 89 -3.83 -3.77 6.69
C GLY A 89 -3.13 -2.41 6.77
N GLN A 90 -1.81 -2.38 6.96
CA GLN A 90 -1.02 -1.16 7.07
C GLN A 90 0.12 -1.13 6.05
N VAL A 91 0.40 0.05 5.52
CA VAL A 91 1.62 0.30 4.77
C VAL A 91 2.74 0.51 5.79
N ARG A 92 3.66 -0.45 5.92
CA ARG A 92 4.83 -0.31 6.81
C ARG A 92 6.04 0.12 6.01
N VAL A 93 6.70 1.19 6.46
CA VAL A 93 7.91 1.74 5.85
C VAL A 93 9.07 1.58 6.84
N GLY A 94 10.01 0.69 6.49
CA GLY A 94 11.05 0.22 7.40
C GLY A 94 10.57 -0.98 8.23
N LEU A 95 10.80 -2.19 7.72
CA LEU A 95 10.44 -3.40 8.46
C LEU A 95 11.40 -3.64 9.64
N SER A 96 10.88 -4.22 10.72
CA SER A 96 11.74 -4.84 11.72
C SER A 96 12.27 -6.17 11.20
N SER A 97 13.40 -6.65 11.73
CA SER A 97 13.97 -7.95 11.34
C SER A 97 12.95 -9.09 11.45
N LYS A 98 12.10 -9.08 12.50
CA LYS A 98 11.03 -10.06 12.68
C LYS A 98 9.93 -9.95 11.61
N ALA A 99 9.55 -8.74 11.22
CA ALA A 99 8.54 -8.55 10.17
C ALA A 99 9.07 -8.94 8.78
N LEU A 100 10.35 -8.63 8.51
CA LEU A 100 11.05 -9.04 7.30
C LEU A 100 11.17 -10.56 7.23
N GLU A 101 11.60 -11.21 8.31
CA GLU A 101 11.70 -12.67 8.39
C GLU A 101 10.32 -13.35 8.24
N ARG A 102 9.27 -12.78 8.85
CA ARG A 102 7.90 -13.24 8.63
C ARG A 102 7.51 -13.19 7.15
N LEU A 103 7.78 -12.08 6.47
CA LEU A 103 7.49 -11.94 5.04
C LEU A 103 8.28 -12.95 4.20
N ALA A 104 9.56 -13.14 4.51
CA ALA A 104 10.45 -14.07 3.83
C ALA A 104 9.98 -15.53 3.99
N LYS A 105 9.54 -15.92 5.19
CA LYS A 105 8.96 -17.24 5.46
C LYS A 105 7.62 -17.46 4.78
N LEU A 106 6.79 -16.41 4.71
CA LEU A 106 5.49 -16.47 4.02
C LEU A 106 5.67 -16.72 2.52
N GLY A 107 6.69 -16.13 1.91
CA GLY A 107 7.08 -16.43 0.54
C GLY A 107 5.91 -16.24 -0.45
N PRO A 108 5.65 -17.22 -1.34
CA PRO A 108 4.56 -17.16 -2.33
C PRO A 108 3.14 -17.08 -1.75
N GLU A 109 2.94 -17.35 -0.46
CA GLU A 109 1.63 -17.14 0.20
C GLU A 109 1.32 -15.65 0.41
N ALA A 110 2.34 -14.79 0.37
CA ALA A 110 2.15 -13.35 0.39
C ALA A 110 1.50 -12.90 -0.92
N MET A 111 0.50 -12.02 -0.86
CA MET A 111 -0.09 -11.49 -2.10
C MET A 111 0.89 -10.55 -2.81
N LYS A 112 1.39 -10.95 -3.97
CA LYS A 112 2.15 -10.05 -4.86
C LYS A 112 1.28 -8.85 -5.21
N THR A 113 1.73 -7.66 -4.82
CA THR A 113 0.92 -6.44 -4.89
C THR A 113 1.54 -5.44 -5.85
N SER A 114 0.77 -5.03 -6.86
CA SER A 114 1.05 -3.86 -7.71
C SER A 114 0.01 -2.76 -7.44
N ARG A 115 0.07 -1.65 -8.18
CA ARG A 115 -0.81 -0.48 -7.99
C ARG A 115 -2.30 -0.84 -8.01
N ARG A 116 -2.71 -1.74 -8.90
CA ARG A 116 -4.12 -2.18 -9.04
C ARG A 116 -4.60 -3.03 -7.86
N ASP A 117 -3.67 -3.70 -7.17
CA ASP A 117 -3.96 -4.64 -6.11
C ASP A 117 -3.98 -3.93 -4.74
N LEU A 118 -3.38 -2.74 -4.65
CA LEU A 118 -3.20 -1.99 -3.40
C LEU A 118 -4.52 -1.74 -2.67
N ALA A 119 -5.57 -1.28 -3.39
CA ALA A 119 -6.86 -1.01 -2.77
C ALA A 119 -7.49 -2.27 -2.16
N TYR A 120 -7.40 -3.40 -2.87
CA TYR A 120 -7.90 -4.69 -2.39
C TYR A 120 -7.09 -5.17 -1.18
N VAL A 121 -5.76 -5.22 -1.28
CA VAL A 121 -4.91 -5.70 -0.18
C VAL A 121 -5.07 -4.85 1.08
N MET A 122 -5.22 -3.54 0.92
CA MET A 122 -5.46 -2.62 2.04
C MET A 122 -6.86 -2.75 2.64
N SER A 123 -7.86 -3.20 1.89
CA SER A 123 -9.20 -3.47 2.44
C SER A 123 -9.27 -4.78 3.22
N GLN A 124 -8.33 -5.70 3.02
CA GLN A 124 -8.27 -6.98 3.74
C GLN A 124 -7.78 -6.84 5.19
N VAL A 125 -8.13 -5.74 5.89
CA VAL A 125 -7.88 -5.60 7.33
C VAL A 125 -8.58 -6.78 8.01
N ASN A 126 -7.79 -7.79 8.38
CA ASN A 126 -8.27 -8.89 9.18
C ASN A 126 -8.71 -8.31 10.51
N ASP A 127 -10.02 -8.22 10.70
CA ASP A 127 -10.66 -8.04 12.01
C ASP A 127 -10.41 -9.33 12.81
N ARG A 128 -9.14 -9.54 13.21
CA ARG A 128 -8.70 -10.65 14.08
C ARG A 128 -8.41 -10.13 15.48
N SER A 129 -9.28 -9.23 15.94
CA SER A 129 -9.47 -8.95 17.35
C SER A 129 -10.75 -9.68 17.80
N ALA A 130 -10.67 -11.00 17.83
CA ALA A 130 -11.62 -11.88 18.52
C ALA A 130 -10.82 -12.88 19.34
#